data_AF-A0A812N1U2-F1
#
_entry.id   AF-A0A812N1U2-F1
#
_cell.length_a   1.000
_cell.length_b   1.000
_cell.length_c   1.000
_cell.angle_alpha   90.00
_cell.angle_beta   90.00
_cell.angle_gamma   90.00
#
_symmetry.space_group_name_H-M   'P 1'
#
loop_
_entity.id
_entity.type
_entity.pdbx_description
1 polymer ?
#
loop_
_entity_poly.entity_id
_entity_poly.type
_entity_poly.pdbx_seq_one_letter_code
_entity_poly.pdbx_strand_id
1 'polypeptide(L)' 'MQAVRTAQWEAAATLISAGARTDLQNCKKRTVADFARPLSIPSYLQMGLDGDPSECQRVSSLALADCYLEM' A
#
# COMPACT_ATOMS: atom_id res chain seq x y z
N MET A 1 -6.53 1.09 -5.38
CA MET A 1 -7.60 0.91 -4.36
C MET A 1 -7.91 -0.54 -4.03
N GLN A 2 -7.91 -1.48 -4.98
CA GLN A 2 -8.34 -2.86 -4.74
C GLN A 2 -7.55 -3.58 -3.63
N ALA A 3 -6.21 -3.44 -3.61
CA ALA A 3 -5.36 -4.05 -2.59
C ALA A 3 -5.71 -3.62 -1.15
N VAL A 4 -5.94 -2.32 -0.93
CA VAL A 4 -6.38 -1.77 0.38
C VAL A 4 -7.77 -2.32 0.75
N ARG A 5 -8.68 -2.45 -0.23
CA ARG A 5 -10.03 -2.97 -0.01
C ARG A 5 -10.04 -4.46 0.38
N THR A 6 -9.07 -5.23 -0.10
CA THR A 6 -8.93 -6.67 0.19
C THR A 6 -7.98 -6.95 1.35
N ALA A 7 -7.55 -5.92 2.10
CA ALA A 7 -6.57 -6.04 3.18
C ALA A 7 -5.23 -6.68 2.74
N GLN A 8 -4.87 -6.54 1.47
CA GLN A 8 -3.62 -7.03 0.89
C GLN A 8 -2.54 -5.94 1.03
N TRP A 9 -1.97 -5.84 2.22
CA TRP A 9 -1.08 -4.74 2.60
C TRP A 9 0.27 -4.78 1.88
N GLU A 10 0.83 -5.97 1.68
CA GLU A 10 2.11 -6.13 0.97
C GLU A 10 1.97 -5.76 -0.51
N ALA A 11 0.91 -6.23 -1.16
CA ALA A 11 0.60 -5.83 -2.53
C ALA A 11 0.36 -4.31 -2.63
N ALA A 12 -0.28 -3.70 -1.64
CA ALA A 12 -0.46 -2.26 -1.58
C ALA A 12 0.88 -1.52 -1.41
N ALA A 13 1.79 -2.02 -0.56
CA ALA A 13 3.14 -1.46 -0.38
C ALA A 13 3.98 -1.55 -1.66
N THR A 14 3.92 -2.66 -2.38
CA THR A 14 4.58 -2.83 -3.69
C THR A 14 4.02 -1.85 -4.73
N LEU A 15 2.70 -1.63 -4.75
CA LEU A 15 2.11 -0.63 -5.64
C LEU A 15 2.53 0.80 -5.28
N ILE A 16 2.56 1.15 -4.00
CA ILE A 16 2.97 2.49 -3.53
C ILE A 16 4.45 2.73 -3.85
N SER A 17 5.33 1.76 -3.58
CA SER A 17 6.76 1.85 -3.89
C SER A 17 7.04 1.89 -5.40
N ALA A 18 6.19 1.26 -6.22
CA ALA A 18 6.23 1.40 -7.68
C ALA A 18 5.76 2.78 -8.20
N GLY A 19 5.39 3.72 -7.32
CA GLY A 19 4.94 5.06 -7.69
C GLY A 19 3.45 5.12 -8.04
N ALA A 20 2.62 4.21 -7.51
CA ALA A 20 1.18 4.29 -7.71
C ALA A 20 0.61 5.62 -7.17
N ARG A 21 -0.29 6.23 -7.94
CA ARG A 21 -0.96 7.48 -7.55
C ARG A 21 -1.97 7.21 -6.44
N THR A 22 -1.64 7.63 -5.21
CA THR A 22 -2.50 7.51 -4.02
C THR A 22 -3.60 8.58 -3.97
N ASP A 23 -3.44 9.68 -4.70
CA ASP A 23 -4.38 10.80 -4.81
C ASP A 23 -5.60 10.50 -5.71
N LEU A 24 -5.57 9.40 -6.47
CA LEU A 24 -6.68 9.03 -7.35
C LEU A 24 -7.98 8.83 -6.54
N GLN A 25 -9.04 9.48 -6.99
CA GLN A 25 -10.38 9.39 -6.41
C GLN A 25 -11.25 8.45 -7.24
N ASN A 26 -12.12 7.70 -6.58
CA ASN A 26 -13.15 6.92 -7.26
C ASN A 26 -14.39 7.77 -7.58
N CYS A 27 -15.39 7.16 -8.21
CA CYS A 27 -16.67 7.82 -8.53
C CYS A 27 -17.44 8.35 -7.30
N LYS A 28 -17.04 7.97 -6.08
CA LYS A 28 -17.58 8.48 -4.80
C LYS A 28 -16.69 9.57 -4.18
N LYS A 29 -15.72 10.11 -4.93
CA LYS A 29 -14.72 11.09 -4.47
C LYS A 29 -13.90 10.63 -3.26
N ARG A 30 -13.69 9.31 -3.12
CA ARG A 30 -12.90 8.74 -2.02
C ARG A 30 -11.50 8.40 -2.53
N THR A 31 -10.48 8.86 -1.82
CA THR A 31 -9.06 8.52 -2.05
C THR A 31 -8.71 7.20 -1.36
N VAL A 32 -7.51 6.68 -1.64
CA VAL A 32 -7.00 5.48 -0.96
C VAL A 32 -6.85 5.72 0.56
N ALA A 33 -6.47 6.92 0.99
CA ALA A 33 -6.39 7.32 2.39
C ALA A 33 -7.77 7.32 3.07
N ASP A 34 -8.81 7.70 2.34
CA ASP A 34 -10.18 7.65 2.83
C ASP A 34 -10.70 6.22 3.03
N PHE A 35 -10.26 5.29 2.17
CA PHE A 35 -10.51 3.86 2.36
C PHE A 35 -9.71 3.27 3.52
N ALA A 36 -8.51 3.77 3.74
CA ALA A 36 -7.64 3.32 4.83
C ALA A 36 -8.10 3.82 6.21
N ARG A 37 -8.78 4.98 6.31
CA ARG A 37 -9.26 5.55 7.58
C ARG A 37 -10.08 4.58 8.46
N PRO A 38 -11.11 3.88 7.96
CA PRO A 38 -11.86 2.91 8.76
C PRO A 38 -11.13 1.56 8.95
N LEU A 39 -10.02 1.34 8.26
CA LEU A 39 -9.25 0.10 8.33
C LEU A 39 -8.09 0.30 9.31
N SER A 40 -7.81 -0.70 10.15
CA SER A 40 -6.60 -0.68 10.99
C SER A 40 -5.38 -1.02 10.12
N ILE A 41 -4.99 -0.08 9.25
CA ILE A 41 -3.87 -0.27 8.34
C ILE A 41 -2.52 -0.22 9.09
N PRO A 42 -1.51 -0.96 8.63
CA PRO A 42 -0.19 -0.90 9.23
C PRO A 42 0.51 0.44 8.97
N SER A 43 1.36 0.86 9.91
CA SER A 43 2.01 2.17 9.92
C SER A 43 2.85 2.46 8.66
N TYR A 44 3.52 1.45 8.11
CA TYR A 44 4.29 1.60 6.87
C TYR A 44 3.39 1.99 5.69
N LEU A 45 2.16 1.49 5.64
CA LEU A 45 1.21 1.83 4.59
C LEU A 45 0.71 3.25 4.79
N GLN A 46 0.46 3.64 6.04
CA GLN A 46 0.03 5.00 6.37
C GLN A 46 1.08 6.04 5.95
N MET A 47 2.37 5.78 6.20
CA MET A 47 3.47 6.64 5.75
C MET A 47 3.53 6.71 4.21
N GLY A 48 3.36 5.57 3.52
CA GLY A 48 3.26 5.52 2.06
C GLY A 48 2.08 6.31 1.49
N LEU A 49 0.97 6.39 2.22
CA LEU A 49 -0.19 7.20 1.84
C LEU A 49 -0.01 8.69 2.11
N ASP A 50 0.79 9.05 3.12
CA ASP A 50 1.15 10.42 3.47
C ASP A 50 2.19 11.02 2.50
N GLY A 51 2.85 10.16 1.72
CA GLY A 51 3.81 10.56 0.68
C GLY A 51 5.24 10.09 0.92
N ASP A 52 5.50 9.29 1.97
CA ASP A 52 6.78 8.66 2.23
C ASP A 52 6.75 7.16 1.83
N PRO A 53 7.19 6.80 0.62
CA PRO A 53 7.21 5.41 0.17
C PRO A 53 8.38 4.59 0.73
N SER A 54 9.24 5.18 1.56
CA SER A 54 10.49 4.58 2.05
C SER A 54 10.25 3.25 2.77
N GLU A 55 9.30 3.21 3.71
CA GLU A 55 8.95 1.98 4.42
C GLU A 55 8.15 1.00 3.54
N CYS A 56 7.35 1.49 2.58
CA CYS A 56 6.68 0.62 1.61
C CYS A 56 7.68 -0.12 0.71
N GLN A 57 8.77 0.54 0.32
CA GLN A 57 9.82 -0.06 -0.49
C GLN A 57 10.63 -1.11 0.29
N ARG A 58 10.82 -0.87 1.60
CA ARG A 58 11.46 -1.86 2.49
C ARG A 58 10.62 -3.12 2.62
N VAL A 59 9.31 -2.96 2.87
CA VAL A 59 8.36 -4.09 2.95
C VAL A 59 8.23 -4.80 1.60
N SER A 60 8.16 -4.08 0.48
CA SER A 60 8.08 -4.75 -0.83
C SER A 60 9.34 -5.57 -1.13
N SER A 61 10.51 -5.07 -0.74
CA SER A 61 11.78 -5.80 -0.93
C SER A 61 11.84 -7.05 -0.06
N LEU A 62 11.33 -6.98 1.18
CA LEU A 62 11.20 -8.13 2.07
C LEU A 62 10.20 -9.15 1.52
N ALA A 63 9.03 -8.72 1.07
CA ALA A 63 8.00 -9.60 0.48
C ALA A 63 8.52 -10.30 -0.78
N LEU A 64 9.30 -9.60 -1.61
CA LEU A 64 9.97 -10.20 -2.77
C LEU A 64 11.05 -11.21 -2.34
N ALA A 65 11.85 -10.90 -1.31
CA ALA A 65 12.88 -11.81 -0.82
C ALA A 65 12.29 -13.09 -0.21
N ASP A 66 11.18 -12.98 0.53
CA ASP A 66 10.46 -14.11 1.12
C ASP A 66 9.86 -15.01 0.02
N CYS A 67 9.22 -14.40 -0.98
CA CYS A 67 8.64 -15.14 -2.11
C CYS A 67 9.68 -15.81 -3.02
N TYR A 68 10.95 -15.35 -3.00
CA TYR A 68 12.06 -16.00 -3.70
C TYR A 68 12.63 -17.22 -2.96
N LEU A 69 12.35 -17.37 -1.67
CA LEU A 69 12.85 -18.48 -0.84
C LEU A 69 11.91 -19.70 -0.81
N GLU A 70 10.71 -19.61 -1.39
CA GLU A 70 9.73 -20.71 -1.50
C GLU A 70 9.73 -21.43 -2.88
N MET A 71 10.85 -21.43 -3.63
CA MET A 71 11.07 -22.30 -4.80
C MET A 71 11.94 -23.51 -4.45
#